data_AF-A0A1S7U8T1-F1
#
_entry.id   AF-A0A1S7U8T1-F1
#
_cell.length_a   1.000
_cell.length_b   1.000
_cell.length_c   1.000
_cell.angle_alpha   90.00
_cell.angle_beta   90.00
_cell.angle_gamma   90.00
#
_symmetry.space_group_name_H-M   'P 1'
#
loop_
_entity.id
_entity.type
_entity.pdbx_description
1 polymer ?
#
loop_
_entity_poly.entity_id
_entity_poly.type
_entity_poly.pdbx_seq_one_letter_code
_entity_poly.pdbx_strand_id
1 'polypeptide(L)'
;MKSTIQKLWQSHSGASAVEFALVMPLFLLMLFGMIEFGRLFWTSHALHDTAIATARCMGIPQMECEDGDVYSASKATAFAKATATGWFIALDTASITLDHDASCHGLAGFSQVKISHEFNTLVPKLLTSLAGGTKLQAEACYTNH
;
A
#
# COMPACT_ATOMS: atom_id res chain seq x y z
N MET A 1 7.97 52.84 -25.61
CA MET A 1 8.14 51.37 -25.51
C MET A 1 9.58 50.90 -25.27
N LYS A 2 10.63 51.50 -25.87
CA LYS A 2 12.03 51.05 -25.65
C LYS A 2 12.54 51.23 -24.20
N SER A 3 12.15 52.30 -23.51
CA SER A 3 12.59 52.61 -22.13
C SER A 3 12.07 51.62 -21.08
N THR A 4 10.88 51.05 -21.28
CA THR A 4 10.26 50.12 -20.32
C THR A 4 10.98 48.77 -20.31
N ILE A 5 11.52 48.33 -21.45
CA ILE A 5 12.26 47.07 -21.60
C ILE A 5 13.63 47.14 -20.90
N GLN A 6 14.32 48.29 -20.98
CA GLN A 6 15.59 48.49 -20.25
C GLN A 6 15.41 48.50 -18.72
N LYS A 7 14.30 49.03 -18.21
CA LYS A 7 13.98 49.00 -16.76
C LYS A 7 13.66 47.60 -16.24
N LEU A 8 13.04 46.75 -17.06
CA LEU A 8 12.82 45.33 -16.72
C LEU A 8 14.14 44.56 -16.63
N TRP A 9 15.10 44.85 -17.52
CA TRP A 9 16.42 44.21 -17.53
C TRP A 9 17.34 44.63 -16.36
N GLN A 10 17.11 45.80 -15.75
CA GLN A 10 17.86 46.28 -14.58
C GLN A 10 17.16 46.00 -13.24
N SER A 11 16.00 45.32 -13.24
CA SER A 11 15.25 45.02 -12.02
C SER A 11 15.76 43.76 -11.33
N HIS A 12 16.49 43.93 -10.21
CA HIS A 12 16.97 42.83 -9.35
C HIS A 12 15.84 42.16 -8.54
N SER A 13 14.67 42.78 -8.44
CA SER A 13 13.53 42.30 -7.66
C SER A 13 12.90 41.01 -8.19
N GLY A 14 13.18 40.61 -9.45
CA GLY A 14 12.71 39.35 -10.03
C GLY A 14 13.72 38.20 -9.97
N ALA A 15 14.98 38.46 -9.60
CA ALA A 15 16.05 37.46 -9.65
C ALA A 15 15.78 36.29 -8.69
N SER A 16 15.36 36.58 -7.45
CA SER A 16 15.04 35.55 -6.47
C SER A 16 13.86 34.67 -6.87
N ALA A 17 12.88 35.22 -7.62
CA ALA A 17 11.77 34.43 -8.15
C ALA A 17 12.24 33.44 -9.24
N VAL A 18 13.21 33.85 -10.07
CA VAL A 18 13.82 32.99 -11.09
C VAL A 18 14.70 31.91 -10.45
N GLU A 19 15.51 32.26 -9.46
CA GLU A 19 16.32 31.30 -8.69
C GLU A 19 15.46 30.23 -8.01
N PHE A 20 14.35 30.64 -7.38
CA PHE A 20 13.39 29.70 -6.82
C PHE A 20 12.74 28.81 -7.88
N ALA A 21 12.36 29.37 -9.03
CA ALA A 21 11.75 28.62 -10.12
C ALA A 21 12.70 27.55 -10.73
N LEU A 22 14.01 27.70 -10.59
CA LEU A 22 14.98 26.69 -11.03
C LEU A 22 15.09 25.52 -10.04
N VAL A 23 15.00 25.77 -8.74
CA VAL A 23 15.11 24.73 -7.69
C VAL A 23 13.78 24.01 -7.44
N MET A 24 12.67 24.75 -7.55
CA MET A 24 11.33 24.28 -7.22
C MET A 24 10.91 23.00 -7.96
N PRO A 25 11.17 22.81 -9.27
CA PRO A 25 10.82 21.57 -9.96
C PRO A 25 11.51 20.33 -9.39
N LEU A 26 12.82 20.44 -9.09
CA LEU A 26 13.58 19.33 -8.52
C LEU A 26 13.11 19.02 -7.10
N PHE A 27 12.87 20.06 -6.30
CA PHE A 27 12.34 19.91 -4.95
C PHE A 27 10.97 19.22 -4.93
N LEU A 28 10.05 19.64 -5.81
CA LEU A 28 8.72 19.01 -5.90
C LEU A 28 8.80 17.57 -6.38
N LEU A 29 9.66 17.26 -7.36
CA LEU A 29 9.88 15.88 -7.81
C LEU A 29 10.36 14.98 -6.66
N MET A 30 11.32 15.46 -5.87
CA MET A 30 11.82 14.73 -4.71
C MET A 30 10.75 14.59 -3.62
N LEU A 31 10.02 15.66 -3.32
CA LEU A 31 8.97 15.66 -2.31
C LEU A 31 7.82 14.70 -2.67
N PHE A 32 7.25 14.82 -3.87
CA PHE A 32 6.18 13.93 -4.32
C PHE A 32 6.67 12.50 -4.52
N GLY A 33 7.91 12.32 -4.97
CA GLY A 33 8.55 11.01 -5.02
C GLY A 33 8.56 10.36 -3.64
N MET A 34 9.10 11.03 -2.62
CA MET A 34 9.13 10.53 -1.25
C MET A 34 7.74 10.19 -0.70
N ILE A 35 6.74 11.03 -0.97
CA ILE A 35 5.36 10.79 -0.55
C ILE A 35 4.80 9.53 -1.22
N GLU A 36 4.95 9.38 -2.53
CA GLU A 36 4.44 8.22 -3.27
C GLU A 36 5.12 6.92 -2.83
N PHE A 37 6.45 6.92 -2.66
CA PHE A 37 7.18 5.76 -2.16
C PHE A 37 6.80 5.44 -0.71
N GLY A 38 6.68 6.45 0.16
CA GLY A 38 6.25 6.27 1.54
C GLY A 38 4.85 5.62 1.62
N ARG A 39 3.91 6.09 0.81
CA ARG A 39 2.57 5.49 0.70
C ARG A 39 2.63 4.05 0.19
N LEU A 40 3.46 3.76 -0.81
CA LEU A 40 3.61 2.41 -1.34
C LEU A 40 4.13 1.42 -0.28
N PHE A 41 5.17 1.82 0.47
CA PHE A 41 5.70 0.99 1.57
C PHE A 41 4.70 0.83 2.71
N TRP A 42 4.00 1.91 3.08
CA TRP A 42 2.92 1.86 4.08
C TRP A 42 1.85 0.84 3.68
N THR A 43 1.34 0.92 2.44
CA THR A 43 0.33 -0.01 1.94
C THR A 43 0.85 -1.44 1.93
N SER A 44 2.08 -1.68 1.46
CA SER A 44 2.68 -3.02 1.46
C SER A 44 2.79 -3.61 2.87
N HIS A 45 3.23 -2.82 3.84
CA HIS A 45 3.34 -3.24 5.24
C HIS A 45 1.98 -3.58 5.83
N ALA A 46 0.98 -2.70 5.65
CA ALA A 46 -0.37 -2.91 6.14
C ALA A 46 -1.03 -4.17 5.54
N LEU A 47 -0.78 -4.49 4.26
CA LEU A 47 -1.27 -5.72 3.64
C LEU A 47 -0.64 -6.96 4.28
N HIS A 48 0.66 -6.94 4.57
CA HIS A 48 1.34 -8.05 5.25
C HIS A 48 0.82 -8.23 6.68
N ASP A 49 0.69 -7.15 7.44
CA ASP A 49 0.13 -7.19 8.80
C ASP A 49 -1.30 -7.75 8.79
N THR A 50 -2.14 -7.29 7.86
CA THR A 50 -3.50 -7.81 7.68
C THR A 50 -3.50 -9.30 7.34
N ALA A 51 -2.65 -9.76 6.43
CA ALA A 51 -2.55 -11.17 6.05
C ALA A 51 -2.11 -12.03 7.23
N ILE A 52 -1.10 -11.59 8.00
CA ILE A 52 -0.60 -12.30 9.19
C ILE A 52 -1.68 -12.39 10.27
N ALA A 53 -2.34 -11.27 10.59
CA ALA A 53 -3.41 -11.25 11.57
C ALA A 53 -4.56 -12.17 11.18
N THR A 54 -4.95 -12.15 9.90
CA THR A 54 -6.02 -13.01 9.37
C THR A 54 -5.63 -14.49 9.40
N ALA A 55 -4.40 -14.84 8.98
CA ALA A 55 -3.92 -16.22 9.02
C ALA A 55 -3.93 -16.76 10.45
N ARG A 56 -3.50 -15.95 11.42
CA ARG A 56 -3.57 -16.31 12.85
C ARG A 56 -5.00 -16.47 13.36
N CYS A 57 -5.91 -15.60 12.95
CA CYS A 57 -7.32 -15.68 13.29
C CYS A 57 -8.00 -16.93 12.70
N MET A 58 -7.53 -17.43 11.55
CA MET A 58 -7.98 -18.69 10.98
C MET A 58 -7.39 -19.91 11.69
N GLY A 59 -6.10 -19.89 12.03
CA GLY A 59 -5.43 -21.05 12.62
C GLY A 59 -5.68 -21.25 14.12
N ILE A 60 -6.18 -20.23 14.82
CA ILE A 60 -6.61 -20.33 16.22
C ILE A 60 -8.11 -20.00 16.25
N PRO A 61 -8.97 -20.85 16.85
CA PRO A 61 -10.38 -20.54 17.06
C PRO A 61 -10.54 -19.20 17.81
N GLN A 62 -10.89 -18.15 17.07
CA GLN A 62 -11.17 -16.81 17.56
C GLN A 62 -12.58 -16.45 17.11
N MET A 63 -13.34 -15.73 17.95
CA MET A 63 -14.74 -15.37 17.68
C MET A 63 -14.92 -14.56 16.38
N GLU A 64 -13.86 -13.90 15.91
CA GLU A 64 -13.83 -13.09 14.71
C GLU A 64 -13.67 -13.89 13.41
N CYS A 65 -13.23 -15.16 13.47
CA CYS A 65 -13.01 -16.01 12.29
C CYS A 65 -13.74 -17.36 12.34
N GLU A 66 -14.59 -17.55 13.35
CA GLU A 66 -15.22 -18.82 13.66
C GLU A 66 -16.72 -18.66 13.94
N ASP A 67 -17.50 -19.69 13.63
CA ASP A 67 -18.91 -19.80 13.99
C ASP A 67 -19.20 -21.12 14.71
N GLY A 68 -19.19 -21.09 16.05
CA GLY A 68 -19.52 -22.24 16.89
C GLY A 68 -18.45 -23.33 16.90
N ASP A 69 -17.20 -22.97 17.21
CA ASP A 69 -15.99 -23.80 17.22
C ASP A 69 -15.56 -24.31 15.83
N VAL A 70 -16.12 -23.75 14.76
CA VAL A 70 -15.80 -24.10 13.36
C VAL A 70 -15.38 -22.87 12.56
N TYR A 71 -14.24 -22.97 11.85
CA TYR A 71 -13.76 -21.93 10.95
C TYR A 71 -14.86 -21.45 9.96
N SER A 72 -14.96 -20.13 9.79
CA SER A 72 -15.88 -19.48 8.86
C SER A 72 -15.16 -18.50 7.94
N ALA A 73 -15.12 -18.83 6.65
CA ALA A 73 -14.50 -17.99 5.63
C ALA A 73 -15.14 -16.59 5.50
N SER A 74 -16.46 -16.48 5.75
CA SER A 74 -17.17 -15.20 5.69
C SER A 74 -16.77 -14.27 6.85
N LYS A 75 -16.58 -14.84 8.05
CA LYS A 75 -16.09 -14.08 9.20
C LYS A 75 -14.62 -13.71 9.05
N ALA A 76 -13.78 -14.63 8.60
CA ALA A 76 -12.37 -14.37 8.33
C ALA A 76 -12.15 -13.28 7.25
N THR A 77 -12.95 -13.29 6.18
CA THR A 77 -12.92 -12.19 5.19
C THR A 77 -13.40 -10.87 5.76
N ALA A 78 -14.43 -10.87 6.62
CA ALA A 78 -14.88 -9.66 7.31
C ALA A 78 -13.80 -9.10 8.25
N PHE A 79 -13.10 -9.97 8.98
CA PHE A 79 -11.97 -9.62 9.84
C PHE A 79 -10.80 -9.03 9.04
N ALA A 80 -10.42 -9.66 7.92
CA ALA A 80 -9.38 -9.14 7.02
C ALA A 80 -9.73 -7.74 6.50
N LYS A 81 -10.99 -7.52 6.09
CA LYS A 81 -11.47 -6.21 5.65
C LYS A 81 -11.46 -5.19 6.79
N ALA A 82 -11.93 -5.55 7.98
CA ALA A 82 -11.93 -4.67 9.14
C ALA A 82 -10.50 -4.24 9.52
N THR A 83 -9.57 -5.20 9.56
CA THR A 83 -8.15 -4.94 9.84
C THR A 83 -7.55 -4.02 8.77
N ALA A 84 -7.77 -4.30 7.48
CA ALA A 84 -7.29 -3.42 6.40
C ALA A 84 -7.90 -2.01 6.47
N THR A 85 -9.17 -1.87 6.83
CA THR A 85 -9.80 -0.54 6.98
C THR A 85 -9.20 0.26 8.14
N GLY A 86 -8.71 -0.40 9.20
CA GLY A 86 -7.93 0.24 10.27
C GLY A 86 -6.61 0.84 9.77
N TRP A 87 -6.05 0.26 8.71
CA TRP A 87 -4.87 0.78 8.00
C TRP A 87 -5.19 1.79 6.89
N PHE A 88 -6.46 2.21 6.76
CA PHE A 88 -6.98 3.04 5.68
C PHE A 88 -6.91 2.39 4.29
N ILE A 89 -6.96 1.06 4.22
CA ILE A 89 -6.98 0.30 2.96
C ILE A 89 -8.36 -0.34 2.78
N ALA A 90 -9.01 -0.05 1.66
CA ALA A 90 -10.24 -0.73 1.28
C ALA A 90 -9.91 -1.98 0.45
N LEU A 91 -10.31 -3.14 0.95
CA LEU A 91 -10.19 -4.42 0.25
C LEU A 91 -11.55 -4.89 -0.25
N ASP A 92 -11.58 -5.41 -1.47
CA ASP A 92 -12.72 -6.15 -2.00
C ASP A 92 -12.64 -7.63 -1.59
N THR A 93 -13.78 -8.32 -1.49
CA THR A 93 -13.78 -9.75 -1.19
C THR A 93 -13.03 -10.59 -2.24
N ALA A 94 -13.06 -10.20 -3.52
CA ALA A 94 -12.32 -10.88 -4.59
C ALA A 94 -10.80 -10.71 -4.48
N SER A 95 -10.33 -9.77 -3.66
CA SER A 95 -8.91 -9.49 -3.46
C SER A 95 -8.26 -10.36 -2.37
N ILE A 96 -9.07 -11.12 -1.64
CA ILE A 96 -8.67 -11.92 -0.49
C ILE A 96 -8.92 -13.40 -0.82
N THR A 97 -7.86 -14.20 -0.75
CA THR A 97 -7.92 -15.66 -0.89
C THR A 97 -7.55 -16.28 0.45
N LEU A 98 -8.44 -17.12 0.97
CA LEU A 98 -8.26 -17.84 2.24
C LEU A 98 -8.20 -19.34 1.95
N ASP A 99 -7.22 -20.00 2.54
CA ASP A 99 -7.09 -21.47 2.51
C ASP A 99 -6.78 -21.96 3.92
N HIS A 100 -7.72 -22.65 4.55
CA HIS A 100 -7.59 -23.13 5.92
C HIS A 100 -6.88 -24.50 6.01
N ASP A 101 -6.59 -25.17 4.89
CA ASP A 101 -5.84 -26.45 4.86
C ASP A 101 -4.68 -26.38 3.86
N ALA A 102 -4.01 -25.24 3.84
CA ALA A 102 -2.92 -24.97 2.93
C ALA A 102 -1.64 -25.73 3.30
N SER A 103 -0.82 -26.02 2.29
CA SER A 103 0.57 -26.43 2.50
C SER A 103 1.49 -25.21 2.45
N CYS A 104 2.06 -24.82 3.59
CA CYS A 104 3.05 -23.74 3.66
C CYS A 104 4.45 -24.33 3.81
N HIS A 105 5.38 -23.93 2.93
CA HIS A 105 6.77 -24.42 2.92
C HIS A 105 6.92 -25.95 2.93
N GLY A 106 5.98 -26.67 2.29
CA GLY A 106 5.99 -28.14 2.22
C GLY A 106 5.40 -28.85 3.45
N LEU A 107 4.80 -28.11 4.38
CA LEU A 107 4.13 -28.64 5.57
C LEU A 107 2.61 -28.40 5.45
N ALA A 108 1.81 -29.43 5.70
CA ALA A 108 0.34 -29.34 5.72
C ALA A 108 -0.19 -28.87 7.09
N GLY A 109 -1.48 -28.52 7.16
CA GLY A 109 -2.13 -28.07 8.39
C GLY A 109 -1.87 -26.60 8.72
N PHE A 110 -1.75 -25.76 7.69
CA PHE A 110 -1.59 -24.31 7.86
C PHE A 110 -2.79 -23.56 7.28
N SER A 111 -3.14 -22.45 7.92
CA SER A 111 -4.00 -21.43 7.34
C SER A 111 -3.15 -20.46 6.54
N GLN A 112 -3.44 -20.34 5.25
CA GLN A 112 -2.82 -19.39 4.33
C GLN A 112 -3.79 -18.29 3.94
N VAL A 113 -3.29 -17.05 3.94
CA VAL A 113 -4.00 -15.86 3.48
C VAL A 113 -3.18 -15.18 2.41
N LYS A 114 -3.80 -14.92 1.26
CA LYS A 114 -3.23 -14.14 0.16
C LYS A 114 -4.11 -12.92 -0.11
N ILE A 115 -3.50 -11.74 -0.08
CA ILE A 115 -4.17 -10.47 -0.36
C ILE A 115 -3.50 -9.82 -1.56
N SER A 116 -4.28 -9.49 -2.59
CA SER A 116 -3.81 -8.77 -3.77
C SER A 116 -4.42 -7.38 -3.82
N HIS A 117 -3.62 -6.33 -3.89
CA HIS A 117 -4.12 -4.96 -3.92
C HIS A 117 -3.47 -4.16 -5.05
N GLU A 118 -4.27 -3.40 -5.79
CA GLU A 118 -3.78 -2.49 -6.82
C GLU A 118 -3.56 -1.10 -6.21
N PHE A 119 -2.30 -0.71 -6.08
CA PHE A 119 -1.93 0.58 -5.52
C PHE A 119 -2.26 1.70 -6.51
N ASN A 120 -3.18 2.58 -6.11
CA ASN A 120 -3.54 3.75 -6.91
C ASN A 120 -2.50 4.87 -6.77
N THR A 121 -1.84 5.19 -7.89
CA THR A 121 -0.77 6.18 -8.00
C THR A 121 -1.01 7.11 -9.19
N LEU A 122 -0.53 8.35 -9.06
CA LEU A 122 -0.56 9.33 -10.15
C LEU A 122 0.64 9.18 -11.10
N VAL A 123 1.64 8.36 -10.73
CA VAL A 123 2.89 8.18 -11.48
C VAL A 123 3.20 6.70 -11.76
N PRO A 124 2.26 5.93 -12.36
CA PRO A 124 2.41 4.49 -12.52
C PRO A 124 3.65 4.08 -13.30
N LYS A 125 4.02 4.82 -14.35
CA LYS A 125 5.23 4.53 -15.15
C LYS A 125 6.51 4.67 -14.34
N LEU A 126 6.57 5.65 -13.44
CA LEU A 126 7.74 5.88 -12.58
C LEU A 126 7.86 4.78 -11.55
N LEU A 127 6.75 4.41 -10.89
CA LEU A 127 6.75 3.32 -9.91
C LEU A 127 7.02 1.95 -10.55
N THR A 128 6.48 1.66 -11.73
CA THR A 128 6.81 0.41 -12.43
C THR A 128 8.29 0.32 -12.78
N SER A 129 8.92 1.43 -13.17
CA SER A 129 10.35 1.46 -13.49
C SER A 129 11.27 1.34 -12.27
N LEU A 130 10.85 1.79 -11.09
CA LEU A 130 11.71 1.90 -9.90
C LEU A 130 11.37 0.87 -8.81
N ALA A 131 10.10 0.49 -8.66
CA ALA A 131 9.58 -0.38 -7.59
C ALA A 131 8.99 -1.70 -8.12
N GLY A 132 9.05 -1.96 -9.43
CA GLY A 132 8.62 -3.23 -10.01
C GLY A 132 7.11 -3.37 -10.28
N GLY A 133 6.31 -2.32 -10.03
CA GLY A 133 4.89 -2.27 -10.40
C GLY A 133 3.98 -1.64 -9.34
N THR A 134 2.68 -1.64 -9.62
CA THR A 134 1.62 -1.15 -8.71
C THR A 134 0.79 -2.27 -8.08
N LYS A 135 1.00 -3.51 -8.50
CA LYS A 135 0.33 -4.68 -7.91
C LYS A 135 1.09 -5.13 -6.68
N LEU A 136 0.48 -4.92 -5.51
CA LEU A 136 1.01 -5.37 -4.23
C LEU A 136 0.36 -6.70 -3.87
N GLN A 137 1.18 -7.64 -3.42
CA GLN A 137 0.72 -8.94 -2.92
C GLN A 137 1.32 -9.15 -1.54
N ALA A 138 0.49 -9.65 -0.64
CA ALA A 138 0.90 -10.09 0.69
C ALA A 138 0.42 -11.52 0.90
N GLU A 139 1.29 -12.36 1.43
CA GLU A 139 1.01 -13.74 1.74
C GLU A 139 1.48 -14.03 3.16
N ALA A 140 0.66 -14.71 3.94
CA ALA A 140 1.00 -15.15 5.27
C ALA A 140 0.46 -16.55 5.53
N CYS A 141 1.19 -17.29 6.36
CA CYS A 141 0.83 -18.63 6.80
C CYS A 141 0.86 -18.70 8.33
N TYR A 142 -0.05 -19.45 8.91
CA TYR A 142 -0.11 -19.71 10.35
C TYR A 142 -0.52 -21.17 10.61
N THR A 143 -0.03 -21.79 11.68
CA THR A 143 -0.34 -23.19 12.01
C THR A 143 -1.79 -23.35 12.48
N ASN A 144 -2.48 -24.39 12.04
CA ASN A 144 -3.78 -24.75 12.60
C ASN A 144 -3.59 -25.49 13.93
N HIS A 145 -4.40 -25.14 14.93
CA HIS A 145 -4.43 -25.81 16.24
C HIS A 145 -5.71 -26.60 16.45
#